data_AF-G2Z1J3-F1
#
_entry.id   AF-G2Z1J3-F1
#
_cell.length_a   1.000
_cell.length_b   1.000
_cell.length_c   1.000
_cell.angle_alpha   90.00
_cell.angle_beta   90.00
_cell.angle_gamma   90.00
#
_symmetry.space_group_name_H-M   'P 1'
#
loop_
_entity.id
_entity.type
_entity.pdbx_description
1 polymer ?
#
loop_
_entity_poly.entity_id
_entity_poly.type
_entity_poly.pdbx_seq_one_letter_code
_entity_poly.pdbx_strand_id
1 'polypeptide(L)'
;MTKLQENDILQKGIYTGNIEKDNDNNYFCGEYLLDYKQVTQNFQVGDLITIKTIIENPSDKSYNQYPKKSKRFDLANRKPKQ
;
A
#
# COMPACT_ATOMS: atom_id res chain seq x y z
N MET A 1 -7.99 13.40 34.09
CA MET A 1 -7.68 12.09 33.48
C MET A 1 -6.83 12.38 32.25
N THR A 2 -5.52 12.30 32.43
CA THR A 2 -4.52 12.89 31.53
C THR A 2 -3.81 11.79 30.77
N LYS A 3 -3.67 11.99 29.46
CA LYS A 3 -2.86 11.27 28.43
C LYS A 3 -3.71 10.71 27.30
N LEU A 4 -4.24 11.62 26.48
CA LEU A 4 -4.31 11.33 25.05
C LEU A 4 -2.87 11.35 24.57
N GLN A 5 -2.36 10.15 24.33
CA GLN A 5 -0.98 9.87 24.00
C GLN A 5 -0.57 10.70 22.79
N GLU A 6 0.50 11.48 22.96
CA GLU A 6 1.34 11.99 21.88
C GLU A 6 1.68 10.83 20.94
N ASN A 7 0.96 10.72 19.82
CA ASN A 7 1.24 9.76 18.75
C ASN A 7 2.45 10.22 17.92
N ASP A 8 3.58 10.53 18.58
CA ASP A 8 4.87 10.84 17.96
C ASP A 8 5.64 9.56 17.55
N ILE A 9 4.93 8.58 17.00
CA ILE A 9 5.51 7.31 16.56
C ILE A 9 5.32 7.18 15.06
N LEU A 10 6.37 7.53 14.31
CA LEU A 10 6.62 7.28 12.87
C LEU A 10 5.36 6.90 12.10
N GLN A 11 4.85 7.71 11.15
CA GLN A 11 3.75 7.33 10.21
C GLN A 11 3.78 5.82 9.90
N LYS A 12 3.12 5.01 10.73
CA LYS A 12 3.19 3.56 10.64
C LYS A 12 2.21 3.30 9.53
N GLY A 13 2.73 3.15 8.32
CA GLY A 13 1.86 2.66 7.26
C GLY A 13 1.19 1.40 7.74
N ILE A 14 -0.08 1.28 7.37
CA ILE A 14 -0.95 0.18 7.78
C ILE A 14 -0.34 -1.15 7.37
N TYR A 15 0.32 -1.17 6.22
CA TYR A 15 1.01 -2.33 5.70
C TYR A 15 2.24 -1.90 4.90
N THR A 16 3.34 -2.63 5.03
CA THR A 16 4.54 -2.44 4.22
C THR A 16 4.87 -3.75 3.54
N GLY A 17 5.02 -3.71 2.22
CA GLY A 17 5.30 -4.89 1.41
C GLY A 17 5.84 -4.51 0.04
N ASN A 18 6.28 -5.50 -0.72
CA ASN A 18 6.70 -5.33 -2.10
C ASN A 18 5.48 -5.18 -3.02
N ILE A 19 5.62 -4.39 -4.09
CA ILE A 19 4.65 -4.35 -5.18
C ILE A 19 4.82 -5.63 -6.00
N GLU A 20 3.72 -6.33 -6.19
CA GLU A 20 3.62 -7.50 -7.06
C GLU A 20 2.59 -7.23 -8.15
N LYS A 21 2.64 -8.04 -9.21
CA LYS A 21 1.73 -7.94 -10.34
C LYS A 21 1.20 -9.32 -10.66
N ASP A 22 -0.12 -9.43 -10.77
CA ASP A 22 -0.78 -10.69 -11.13
C ASP A 22 -0.82 -10.90 -12.65
N ASN A 23 -1.35 -12.06 -13.07
CA ASN A 23 -1.53 -12.40 -14.47
C ASN A 23 -2.55 -11.48 -15.19
N ASP A 24 -3.45 -10.86 -14.45
CA ASP A 24 -4.46 -9.91 -14.93
C ASP A 24 -3.94 -8.47 -15.05
N ASN A 25 -2.63 -8.27 -14.87
CA ASN A 25 -1.97 -6.97 -14.85
C ASN A 25 -2.39 -6.02 -13.72
N ASN A 26 -2.98 -6.54 -12.64
CA ASN A 26 -3.24 -5.75 -11.44
C ASN A 26 -1.99 -5.69 -10.56
N TYR A 27 -1.70 -4.50 -10.05
CA TYR A 27 -0.66 -4.31 -9.04
C TYR A 27 -1.25 -4.48 -7.66
N PHE A 28 -0.62 -5.29 -6.83
CA PHE A 28 -1.06 -5.54 -5.47
C PHE A 28 0.13 -5.58 -4.51
N CYS A 29 -0.16 -5.44 -3.23
CA CYS A 29 0.83 -5.52 -2.16
C CYS A 29 0.22 -6.32 -1.02
N GLY A 30 0.65 -7.58 -0.87
CA GLY A 30 0.01 -8.53 0.03
C GLY A 30 -1.46 -8.76 -0.36
N GLU A 31 -2.39 -8.43 0.54
CA GLU A 31 -3.85 -8.55 0.31
C GLU A 31 -4.49 -7.30 -0.32
N TYR A 32 -3.71 -6.24 -0.56
CA TYR A 32 -4.22 -4.93 -0.96
C TYR A 32 -3.99 -4.66 -2.43
N LEU A 33 -5.05 -4.39 -3.18
CA LEU A 33 -4.95 -3.89 -4.55
C LEU A 33 -4.36 -2.48 -4.54
N LEU A 34 -3.40 -2.19 -5.40
CA LEU A 34 -2.84 -0.86 -5.57
C LEU A 34 -3.50 -0.15 -6.75
N ASP A 35 -3.48 1.18 -6.71
CA ASP A 35 -3.93 1.95 -7.86
C ASP A 35 -2.93 1.84 -9.01
N TYR A 36 -3.40 1.32 -10.15
CA TYR A 36 -2.57 1.08 -11.33
C TYR A 36 -1.86 2.34 -11.82
N LYS A 37 -2.56 3.49 -11.86
CA LYS A 37 -1.95 4.75 -12.32
C LYS A 37 -0.88 5.21 -11.34
N GLN A 38 -1.18 5.13 -10.04
CA GLN A 38 -0.23 5.52 -9.01
C GLN A 38 1.06 4.69 -9.10
N VAL A 39 0.93 3.34 -9.22
CA VAL A 39 2.06 2.43 -9.38
C VAL A 39 2.83 2.78 -10.65
N THR A 40 2.21 2.73 -11.82
CA THR A 40 2.91 2.96 -13.09
C THR A 40 3.58 4.33 -13.24
N GLN A 41 3.09 5.36 -12.53
CA GLN A 41 3.67 6.69 -12.57
C GLN A 41 4.85 6.90 -11.60
N ASN A 42 4.84 6.24 -10.44
CA ASN A 42 5.77 6.57 -9.33
C ASN A 42 6.53 5.35 -8.76
N PHE A 43 6.17 4.13 -9.16
CA PHE A 43 6.66 2.89 -8.58
C PHE A 43 6.83 1.79 -9.64
N GLN A 44 7.47 0.69 -9.25
CA GLN A 44 7.70 -0.48 -10.09
C GLN A 44 7.45 -1.77 -9.32
N VAL A 45 7.24 -2.88 -10.05
CA VAL A 45 7.14 -4.21 -9.43
C VAL A 45 8.46 -4.53 -8.73
N GLY A 46 8.38 -4.97 -7.48
CA GLY A 46 9.53 -5.20 -6.61
C GLY A 46 9.88 -4.04 -5.69
N ASP A 47 9.31 -2.85 -5.90
CA ASP A 47 9.49 -1.74 -4.97
C ASP A 47 8.82 -2.04 -3.63
N LEU A 48 9.51 -1.73 -2.54
CA LEU A 48 8.95 -1.82 -1.21
C LEU A 48 8.13 -0.54 -0.97
N ILE A 49 6.83 -0.69 -0.72
CA ILE A 49 5.94 0.42 -0.43
C ILE A 49 5.25 0.25 0.92
N THR A 50 4.79 1.36 1.45
CA THR A 50 4.13 1.50 2.73
C THR A 50 2.74 2.10 2.46
N ILE A 51 1.71 1.28 2.62
CA ILE A 51 0.30 1.64 2.49
C ILE A 51 -0.09 2.53 3.65
N LYS A 52 -0.61 3.72 3.35
CA LYS A 52 -1.10 4.67 4.37
C LYS A 52 -2.60 4.65 4.54
N THR A 53 -3.33 4.19 3.52
CA THR A 53 -4.80 4.14 3.55
C THR A 53 -5.30 2.87 2.92
N ILE A 54 -6.32 2.27 3.51
CA ILE A 54 -7.05 1.16 2.93
C ILE A 54 -8.49 1.63 2.72
N ILE A 55 -9.01 1.35 1.54
CA ILE A 55 -10.43 1.51 1.20
C ILE A 55 -10.96 0.14 0.76
N GLU A 56 -12.26 -0.07 0.90
CA GLU A 56 -12.90 -1.20 0.22
C GLU A 56 -12.75 -1.00 -1.29
N ASN A 57 -12.49 -2.11 -2.00
CA ASN A 57 -12.33 -2.04 -3.44
C ASN A 57 -13.67 -1.67 -4.08
N PRO A 58 -13.81 -0.49 -4.72
CA PRO A 58 -15.07 -0.10 -5.33
C PRO A 58 -15.35 -0.86 -6.64
N SER A 59 -14.46 -1.75 -7.08
CA SER A 59 -14.61 -2.51 -8.32
C SER A 59 -15.13 -3.91 -8.05
N ASP A 60 -16.39 -4.17 -8.42
CA ASP A 60 -17.03 -5.48 -8.24
C ASP A 60 -16.27 -6.62 -8.95
N LYS A 61 -15.62 -6.33 -10.08
CA LYS A 61 -14.87 -7.33 -10.87
C LYS A 61 -13.66 -7.91 -10.14
N SER A 62 -12.90 -7.06 -9.45
CA SER A 62 -11.70 -7.45 -8.71
C SER A 62 -11.97 -7.60 -7.22
N TYR A 63 -13.19 -7.33 -6.75
CA TYR A 63 -13.57 -7.43 -5.34
C TYR A 63 -13.36 -8.84 -4.78
N ASN A 64 -13.72 -9.87 -5.56
CA ASN A 64 -13.56 -11.27 -5.15
C ASN A 64 -12.10 -11.67 -4.92
N GLN A 65 -11.15 -11.06 -5.65
CA GLN A 65 -9.72 -11.35 -5.50
C GLN A 65 -9.06 -10.39 -4.51
N TYR A 66 -9.41 -9.11 -4.60
CA TYR A 66 -8.91 -8.03 -3.77
C TYR A 66 -10.08 -7.23 -3.20
N PRO A 67 -10.60 -7.60 -2.02
CA PRO A 67 -11.70 -6.88 -1.38
C PRO A 67 -11.26 -5.50 -0.88
N LYS A 68 -9.95 -5.28 -0.72
CA LYS A 68 -9.36 -4.05 -0.22
C LYS A 68 -8.43 -3.44 -1.26
N LYS A 69 -8.50 -2.11 -1.41
CA LYS A 69 -7.65 -1.32 -2.29
C LYS A 69 -6.95 -0.22 -1.50
N SER A 70 -5.73 0.13 -1.88
CA SER A 70 -5.02 1.31 -1.40
C SER A 70 -4.80 2.29 -2.55
N LYS A 71 -5.16 3.55 -2.31
CA LYS A 71 -4.87 4.67 -3.24
C LYS A 71 -3.70 5.53 -2.76
N ARG A 72 -3.40 5.54 -1.46
CA ARG A 72 -2.28 6.29 -0.89
C ARG A 72 -1.28 5.34 -0.25
N PHE A 73 -0.14 5.25 -0.89
CA PHE A 73 1.01 4.50 -0.45
C PHE A 73 2.27 5.22 -0.92
N ASP A 74 3.34 5.06 -0.16
CA ASP A 74 4.62 5.73 -0.39
C ASP A 74 5.75 4.70 -0.42
N LEU A 75 6.88 5.05 -1.04
CA LEU A 75 8.05 4.16 -1.03
C LEU A 75 8.48 3.94 0.42
N ALA A 76 8.58 2.68 0.81
CA ALA A 76 9.13 2.29 2.08
C ALA A 76 10.62 2.63 2.01
N ASN A 77 11.01 3.74 2.65
CA ASN A 77 12.38 4.21 2.72
C ASN A 77 13.30 3.09 3.20
N ARG A 78 13.96 2.41 2.27
CA ARG A 78 15.18 1.66 2.55
C ARG A 78 16.23 2.75 2.79
N LYS A 79 16.41 3.19 4.03
CA LYS A 79 17.70 3.79 4.37
C LYS A 79 18.74 2.77 3.89
N PRO A 80 19.66 3.12 2.97
CA PRO A 80 20.81 2.26 2.78
C PRO A 80 21.42 2.11 4.18
N LYS A 81 21.59 0.86 4.63
CA LYS A 81 22.53 0.60 5.71
C LYS A 81 23.87 1.15 5.21
N GLN A 82 24.24 2.34 5.68
CA GLN A 82 25.63 2.79 5.67
C GLN A 82 26.35 2.10 6.83
#